data_AF-H3GEG1-F1
#
_entry.id   AF-H3GEG1-F1
#
_cell.length_a   1.000
_cell.length_b   1.000
_cell.length_c   1.000
_cell.angle_alpha   90.00
_cell.angle_beta   90.00
_cell.angle_gamma   90.00
#
_symmetry.space_group_name_H-M   'P 1'
#
loop_
_entity.id
_entity.type
_entity.pdbx_description
1 polymer ?
#
loop_
_entity_poly.entity_id
_entity_poly.type
_entity_poly.pdbx_seq_one_letter_code
_entity_poly.pdbx_strand_id
1 'polypeptide(L)'
;MEVLSVNATSLRSSNLSSRGTSRSSTMRASNTHFKMDEDYSSDNNNHAQPQAIITSTKATRCYRPKEWSPEAEEAFRVQQTGWRDIKEYMETYGEPERWYNGFIRCTRVKANGYYTYWRPHRECDDKYLYTVKLFEYA
;
A
#
# COMPACT_ATOMS: atom_id res chain seq x y z
N MET A 1 24.77 45.01 7.60
CA MET A 1 25.13 43.62 7.93
C MET A 1 25.12 43.51 9.44
N GLU A 2 23.99 43.13 10.01
CA GLU A 2 23.85 42.97 11.45
C GLU A 2 24.12 41.51 11.82
N VAL A 3 25.05 41.33 12.75
CA VAL A 3 25.56 40.03 13.20
C VAL A 3 24.64 39.49 14.29
N LEU A 4 23.78 38.53 13.95
CA LEU A 4 22.93 37.86 14.92
C LEU A 4 23.72 36.75 15.64
N SER A 5 23.96 36.98 16.92
CA SER A 5 24.68 36.10 17.85
C SER A 5 23.91 34.80 18.14
N VAL A 6 24.64 33.68 18.11
CA VAL A 6 24.16 32.35 18.48
C VAL A 6 24.26 32.13 20.00
N ASN A 7 23.12 31.86 20.66
CA ASN A 7 23.09 31.46 22.07
C ASN A 7 22.76 29.96 22.15
N ALA A 8 23.77 29.15 22.50
CA ALA A 8 23.64 27.72 22.72
C ALA A 8 23.17 27.43 24.16
N THR A 9 22.00 26.80 24.31
CA THR A 9 21.55 26.21 25.59
C THR A 9 21.58 24.70 25.50
N SER A 10 22.55 24.10 26.19
CA SER A 10 22.72 22.65 26.33
C SER A 10 21.80 22.14 27.46
N LEU A 11 20.79 21.32 27.14
CA LEU A 11 20.01 20.60 28.14
C LEU A 11 20.63 19.21 28.38
N ARG A 12 20.94 18.95 29.64
CA ARG A 12 21.62 17.76 30.15
C ARG A 12 20.68 16.55 30.19
N SER A 13 21.24 15.40 29.83
CA SER A 13 20.66 14.06 29.92
C SER A 13 20.30 13.64 31.35
N SER A 14 19.16 12.98 31.53
CA SER A 14 18.87 12.15 32.70
C SER A 14 18.58 10.71 32.27
N ASN A 15 19.57 9.83 32.42
CA ASN A 15 19.41 8.38 32.37
C ASN A 15 18.81 7.91 33.71
N LEU A 16 17.58 7.42 33.72
CA LEU A 16 17.07 6.65 34.85
C LEU A 16 17.34 5.15 34.62
N SER A 17 18.40 4.68 35.25
CA SER A 17 18.62 3.27 35.56
C SER A 17 17.79 2.88 36.78
N SER A 18 16.97 1.83 36.70
CA SER A 18 16.49 1.12 37.88
C SER A 18 16.80 -0.37 37.76
N ARG A 19 17.80 -0.81 38.54
CA ARG A 19 17.99 -2.20 38.96
C ARG A 19 17.32 -2.33 40.33
N GLY A 20 16.42 -3.29 40.49
CA GLY A 20 15.76 -3.57 41.76
C GLY A 20 15.36 -5.04 41.84
N THR A 21 16.09 -5.77 42.67
CA THR A 21 16.05 -7.21 42.91
C THR A 21 14.77 -7.66 43.63
N SER A 22 14.42 -8.93 43.36
CA SER A 22 13.39 -9.80 43.92
C SER A 22 12.98 -9.58 45.38
N ARG A 23 11.68 -9.69 45.64
CA ARG A 23 11.14 -10.14 46.94
C ARG A 23 9.82 -10.88 46.73
N SER A 24 9.86 -12.15 47.09
CA SER A 24 8.73 -13.08 47.20
C SER A 24 7.81 -12.66 48.34
N SER A 25 6.51 -12.65 48.10
CA SER A 25 5.50 -12.76 49.15
C SER A 25 4.29 -13.49 48.60
N THR A 26 4.23 -14.77 48.92
CA THR A 26 3.12 -15.72 48.89
C THR A 26 1.76 -15.06 49.12
N MET A 27 0.86 -15.09 48.15
CA MET A 27 -0.58 -15.02 48.40
C MET A 27 -1.36 -15.84 47.36
N ARG A 28 -1.91 -16.96 47.85
CA ARG A 28 -3.12 -17.69 47.43
C ARG A 28 -3.29 -18.01 45.94
N ALA A 29 -3.06 -19.29 45.64
CA ALA A 29 -3.50 -19.97 44.44
C ALA A 29 -5.04 -19.93 44.33
N SER A 30 -5.54 -19.04 43.48
CA SER A 30 -6.86 -19.16 42.87
C SER A 30 -6.68 -19.95 41.59
N ASN A 31 -7.26 -21.14 41.59
CA ASN A 31 -7.21 -22.14 40.53
C ASN A 31 -7.97 -21.62 39.30
N THR A 32 -7.34 -20.81 38.44
CA THR A 32 -7.84 -20.58 37.08
C THR A 32 -7.09 -21.50 36.14
N HIS A 33 -7.59 -22.73 36.05
CA HIS A 33 -7.33 -23.62 34.92
C HIS A 33 -7.75 -22.86 33.66
N PHE A 34 -6.79 -22.23 32.98
CA PHE A 34 -7.00 -21.71 31.63
C PHE A 34 -7.22 -22.91 30.72
N LYS A 35 -8.49 -23.29 30.61
CA LYS A 35 -8.98 -24.24 29.63
C LYS A 35 -8.75 -23.57 28.29
N MET A 36 -7.80 -24.08 27.52
CA MET A 36 -7.75 -23.81 26.09
C MET A 36 -8.99 -24.48 25.51
N ASP A 37 -10.06 -23.71 25.28
CA ASP A 37 -11.17 -24.21 24.50
C ASP A 37 -10.71 -24.27 23.04
N GLU A 38 -10.44 -25.50 22.60
CA GLU A 38 -10.29 -25.87 21.20
C GLU A 38 -11.59 -25.58 20.45
N ASP A 39 -11.65 -24.40 19.84
CA ASP A 39 -12.47 -24.19 18.65
C ASP A 39 -11.74 -23.24 17.69
N TYR A 40 -10.64 -23.75 17.12
CA TYR A 40 -10.08 -23.20 15.90
C TYR A 40 -10.97 -23.66 14.73
N SER A 41 -12.15 -23.04 14.63
CA SER A 41 -13.02 -23.16 13.46
C SER A 41 -12.29 -22.56 12.26
N SER A 42 -11.74 -23.45 11.43
CA SER A 42 -11.08 -23.16 10.17
C SER A 42 -12.11 -22.89 9.08
N ASP A 43 -12.89 -21.80 9.19
CA ASP A 43 -13.85 -21.46 8.13
C ASP A 43 -13.99 -19.94 8.00
N ASN A 44 -13.17 -19.37 7.12
CA ASN A 44 -13.60 -18.52 5.99
C ASN A 44 -12.36 -17.81 5.42
N ASN A 45 -11.67 -18.49 4.51
CA ASN A 45 -10.86 -17.83 3.50
C ASN A 45 -11.79 -17.10 2.52
N ASN A 46 -12.46 -16.05 2.97
CA ASN A 46 -12.88 -14.97 2.09
C ASN A 46 -11.67 -14.05 1.90
N HIS A 47 -10.62 -14.60 1.28
CA HIS A 47 -9.85 -13.77 0.37
C HIS A 47 -10.86 -13.41 -0.72
N ALA A 48 -11.55 -12.29 -0.53
CA ALA A 48 -12.42 -11.72 -1.54
C ALA A 48 -11.53 -11.53 -2.77
N GLN A 49 -11.54 -12.53 -3.65
CA GLN A 49 -11.08 -12.42 -5.02
C GLN A 49 -11.77 -11.16 -5.53
N PRO A 50 -11.04 -10.09 -5.86
CA PRO A 50 -11.67 -8.93 -6.47
C PRO A 50 -12.41 -9.45 -7.69
N GLN A 51 -13.74 -9.35 -7.66
CA GLN A 51 -14.58 -9.85 -8.73
C GLN A 51 -14.06 -9.25 -10.03
N ALA A 52 -13.74 -10.10 -10.99
CA ALA A 52 -13.25 -9.67 -12.29
C ALA A 52 -14.35 -8.84 -12.95
N ILE A 53 -14.19 -7.51 -12.93
CA ILE A 53 -15.12 -6.61 -13.61
C ILE A 53 -14.90 -6.85 -15.10
N ILE A 54 -15.95 -7.36 -15.75
CA ILE A 54 -15.94 -7.74 -17.15
C ILE A 54 -16.08 -6.43 -17.95
N THR A 55 -14.96 -5.83 -18.34
CA THR A 55 -14.95 -4.84 -19.42
C THR A 55 -15.50 -5.51 -20.67
N SER A 56 -16.27 -4.78 -21.49
CA SER A 56 -16.98 -5.33 -22.67
C SER A 56 -16.05 -5.98 -23.72
N THR A 57 -14.74 -5.75 -23.62
CA THR A 57 -13.69 -6.50 -24.32
C THR A 57 -12.96 -7.40 -23.32
N LYS A 58 -13.08 -8.72 -23.49
CA LYS A 58 -12.29 -9.69 -22.72
C LYS A 58 -10.82 -9.55 -23.11
N ALA A 59 -9.92 -9.36 -22.14
CA ALA A 59 -8.50 -9.40 -22.44
C ALA A 59 -8.11 -10.79 -22.95
N THR A 60 -7.38 -10.83 -24.05
CA THR A 60 -6.89 -12.05 -24.69
C THR A 60 -5.77 -12.69 -23.89
N ARG A 61 -4.92 -11.87 -23.25
CA ARG A 61 -3.78 -12.34 -22.47
C ARG A 61 -3.55 -11.46 -21.25
N CYS A 62 -3.04 -12.06 -20.17
CA CYS A 62 -2.44 -11.32 -19.06
C CYS A 62 -1.01 -11.81 -18.84
N TYR A 63 -0.07 -10.90 -18.64
CA TYR A 63 1.32 -11.24 -18.32
C TYR A 63 1.92 -10.19 -17.39
N ARG A 64 3.08 -10.52 -16.80
CA ARG A 64 3.83 -9.60 -15.95
C ARG A 64 5.05 -9.09 -16.71
N PRO A 65 5.30 -7.78 -16.75
CA PRO A 65 6.47 -7.23 -17.40
C PRO A 65 7.75 -7.67 -16.67
N LYS A 66 8.79 -8.02 -17.43
CA LYS A 66 10.13 -8.35 -16.88
C LYS A 66 10.99 -7.10 -16.72
N GLU A 67 10.77 -6.12 -17.57
CA GLU A 67 11.50 -4.86 -17.61
C GLU A 67 10.51 -3.71 -17.53
N TRP A 68 10.99 -2.57 -17.03
CA TRP A 68 10.17 -1.38 -16.97
C TRP A 68 9.89 -0.83 -18.37
N SER A 69 8.65 -0.46 -18.61
CA SER A 69 8.20 0.22 -19.82
C SER A 69 7.19 1.32 -19.46
N PRO A 70 6.95 2.31 -20.34
CA PRO A 70 5.91 3.31 -20.15
C PRO A 70 4.52 2.70 -19.91
N GLU A 71 4.23 1.57 -20.56
CA GLU A 71 3.00 0.81 -20.39
C GLU A 71 2.92 0.15 -19.00
N ALA A 72 4.03 -0.41 -18.52
CA ALA A 72 4.12 -0.97 -17.17
C ALA A 72 3.95 0.12 -16.09
N GLU A 73 4.51 1.31 -16.31
CA GLU A 73 4.31 2.47 -15.43
C GLU A 73 2.83 2.90 -15.39
N GLU A 74 2.17 2.98 -16.54
CA GLU A 74 0.75 3.35 -16.62
C GLU A 74 -0.12 2.31 -15.90
N ALA A 75 0.12 1.01 -16.18
CA ALA A 75 -0.57 -0.09 -15.51
C ALA A 75 -0.33 -0.08 -14.00
N PHE A 76 0.90 0.22 -13.54
CA PHE A 76 1.22 0.34 -12.12
C PHE A 76 0.37 1.42 -11.43
N ARG A 77 0.29 2.62 -12.02
CA ARG A 77 -0.48 3.75 -11.45
C ARG A 77 -1.97 3.42 -11.36
N VAL A 78 -2.51 2.85 -12.43
CA VAL A 78 -3.92 2.45 -12.52
C VAL A 78 -4.24 1.35 -11.50
N GLN A 79 -3.39 0.32 -11.41
CA GLN A 79 -3.57 -0.81 -10.50
C GLN A 79 -3.43 -0.46 -9.03
N GLN A 80 -2.55 0.50 -8.69
CA GLN A 80 -2.48 1.00 -7.32
C GLN A 80 -3.77 1.69 -6.88
N THR A 81 -4.48 2.33 -7.81
CA THR A 81 -5.80 2.90 -7.53
C THR A 81 -6.96 1.88 -7.57
N GLY A 82 -6.66 0.60 -7.76
CA GLY A 82 -7.63 -0.50 -7.74
C GLY A 82 -8.33 -0.78 -9.08
N TRP A 83 -7.92 -0.11 -10.15
CA TRP A 83 -8.40 -0.36 -11.51
C TRP A 83 -7.54 -1.42 -12.17
N ARG A 84 -8.13 -2.23 -13.05
CA ARG A 84 -7.41 -3.26 -13.78
C ARG A 84 -6.50 -2.65 -14.83
N ASP A 85 -7.06 -1.75 -15.64
CA ASP A 85 -6.41 -1.12 -16.78
C ASP A 85 -7.01 0.27 -17.06
N ILE A 86 -6.34 1.01 -17.94
CA ILE A 86 -6.74 2.37 -18.28
C ILE A 86 -8.13 2.40 -18.94
N LYS A 87 -8.51 1.34 -19.68
CA LYS A 87 -9.82 1.24 -20.31
C LYS A 87 -10.95 1.19 -19.29
N GLU A 88 -10.83 0.36 -18.25
CA GLU A 88 -11.81 0.30 -17.16
C GLU A 88 -11.96 1.65 -16.45
N TYR A 89 -10.83 2.33 -16.20
CA TYR A 89 -10.85 3.67 -15.62
C TYR A 89 -11.57 4.67 -16.54
N MET A 90 -11.27 4.64 -17.84
CA MET A 90 -11.86 5.54 -18.83
C MET A 90 -13.36 5.30 -19.04
N GLU A 91 -13.82 4.06 -18.94
CA GLU A 91 -15.24 3.73 -19.00
C GLU A 91 -16.01 4.33 -17.81
N THR A 92 -15.37 4.44 -16.64
CA THR A 92 -16.02 4.94 -15.41
C THR A 92 -15.93 6.46 -15.24
N TYR A 93 -14.74 7.05 -15.49
CA TYR A 93 -14.47 8.47 -15.22
C TYR A 93 -13.99 9.27 -16.43
N GLY A 94 -13.77 8.62 -17.58
CA GLY A 94 -13.21 9.24 -18.76
C GLY A 94 -11.69 9.34 -18.73
N GLU A 95 -11.14 10.20 -19.59
CA GLU A 95 -9.70 10.35 -19.74
C GLU A 95 -9.07 10.96 -18.47
N PRO A 96 -8.07 10.30 -17.84
CA PRO A 96 -7.38 10.87 -16.70
C PRO A 96 -6.51 12.05 -17.12
N GLU A 97 -6.24 12.93 -16.16
CA GLU A 97 -5.26 14.00 -16.36
C GLU A 97 -3.87 13.39 -16.58
N ARG A 98 -3.16 13.83 -17.62
CA ARG A 98 -1.81 13.38 -17.97
C ARG A 98 -0.80 14.51 -17.81
N TRP A 99 0.44 14.15 -17.49
CA TRP A 99 1.60 15.03 -17.54
C TRP A 99 2.05 15.26 -18.99
N TYR A 100 2.95 16.23 -19.20
CA TYR A 100 3.51 16.57 -20.52
C TYR A 100 4.24 15.41 -21.21
N ASN A 101 4.69 14.41 -20.44
CA ASN A 101 5.35 13.21 -20.93
C ASN A 101 4.39 12.05 -21.21
N GLY A 102 3.09 12.26 -21.04
CA GLY A 102 2.05 11.26 -21.30
C GLY A 102 1.71 10.35 -20.12
N PHE A 103 2.44 10.43 -18.99
CA PHE A 103 2.10 9.65 -17.80
C PHE A 103 0.88 10.20 -17.07
N ILE A 104 0.10 9.30 -16.47
CA ILE A 104 -1.07 9.69 -15.67
C ILE A 104 -0.64 10.57 -14.51
N ARG A 105 -1.22 11.75 -14.40
CA ARG A 105 -1.02 12.72 -13.32
C ARG A 105 -1.95 12.47 -12.14
N CYS A 106 -3.20 12.13 -12.43
CA CYS A 106 -4.23 12.01 -11.41
C CYS A 106 -5.20 10.86 -11.74
N THR A 107 -5.41 9.95 -10.79
CA THR A 107 -6.43 8.90 -10.86
C THR A 107 -7.30 8.93 -9.62
N ARG A 108 -8.59 8.56 -9.77
CA ARG A 108 -9.48 8.31 -8.62
C ARG A 108 -9.32 6.87 -8.15
N VAL A 109 -9.31 6.64 -6.84
CA VAL A 109 -9.26 5.30 -6.24
C VAL A 109 -10.63 4.64 -6.35
N LYS A 110 -10.68 3.40 -6.84
CA LYS A 110 -11.93 2.66 -7.08
C LYS A 110 -12.76 2.44 -5.82
N ALA A 111 -12.11 2.18 -4.68
CA ALA A 111 -12.80 1.83 -3.44
C ALA A 111 -13.48 3.02 -2.74
N ASN A 112 -12.88 4.22 -2.79
CA ASN A 112 -13.33 5.37 -2.01
C ASN A 112 -13.53 6.66 -2.82
N GLY A 113 -13.13 6.68 -4.10
CA GLY A 113 -13.26 7.83 -5.00
C GLY A 113 -12.25 8.95 -4.77
N TYR A 114 -11.32 8.84 -3.82
CA TYR A 114 -10.31 9.87 -3.57
C TYR A 114 -9.29 9.96 -4.70
N TYR A 115 -8.73 11.14 -4.90
CA TYR A 115 -7.69 11.36 -5.90
C TYR A 115 -6.32 10.91 -5.39
N THR A 116 -5.62 10.17 -6.24
CA THR A 116 -4.20 9.84 -6.13
C THR A 116 -3.43 10.65 -7.17
N TYR A 117 -2.44 11.39 -6.72
CA TYR A 117 -1.58 12.21 -7.57
C TYR A 117 -0.24 11.51 -7.77
N TRP A 118 0.21 11.47 -9.02
CA TRP A 118 1.45 10.82 -9.41
C TRP A 118 2.47 11.86 -9.85
N ARG A 119 3.75 11.56 -9.66
CA ARG A 119 4.82 12.43 -10.14
C ARG A 119 4.99 12.33 -11.66
N PRO A 120 5.58 13.36 -12.28
CA PRO A 120 5.88 13.33 -13.70
C PRO A 120 7.03 12.36 -14.03
N HIS A 121 7.85 11.95 -13.07
CA HIS A 121 8.88 10.92 -13.31
C HIS A 121 8.37 9.51 -13.00
N ARG A 122 9.16 8.51 -13.40
CA ARG A 122 8.97 7.09 -13.11
C ARG A 122 8.82 6.86 -11.60
N GLU A 123 7.78 6.14 -11.20
CA GLU A 123 7.55 5.70 -9.81
C GLU A 123 7.50 4.17 -9.68
N CYS A 124 7.33 3.45 -10.79
CA CYS A 124 7.42 1.99 -10.78
C CYS A 124 8.90 1.55 -10.71
N ASP A 125 9.40 1.35 -9.49
CA ASP A 125 10.68 0.68 -9.25
C ASP A 125 10.66 -0.76 -9.78
N ASP A 126 11.83 -1.29 -10.16
CA ASP A 126 11.96 -2.67 -10.67
C ASP A 126 11.45 -3.71 -9.65
N LYS A 127 11.57 -3.40 -8.35
CA LYS A 127 11.05 -4.23 -7.27
C LYS A 127 9.53 -4.35 -7.29
N TYR A 128 8.79 -3.48 -7.97
CA TYR A 128 7.33 -3.55 -8.07
C TYR A 128 6.84 -4.14 -9.39
N LEU A 129 7.72 -4.34 -10.39
CA LEU A 129 7.31 -4.85 -11.70
C LEU A 129 6.59 -6.21 -11.63
N TYR A 130 7.00 -7.09 -10.71
CA TYR A 130 6.37 -8.40 -10.53
C TYR A 130 4.90 -8.30 -10.05
N THR A 131 4.49 -7.15 -9.50
CA THR A 131 3.11 -6.91 -9.05
C THR A 131 2.21 -6.43 -10.18
N VAL A 132 2.79 -5.78 -11.19
CA VAL A 132 2.06 -5.17 -12.31
C VAL A 132 1.57 -6.25 -13.26
N LYS A 133 0.30 -6.15 -13.68
CA LYS A 133 -0.31 -7.05 -14.68
C LYS A 133 -0.59 -6.27 -15.96
N LEU A 134 -0.01 -6.66 -17.08
CA LEU A 134 -0.37 -6.12 -18.39
C LEU A 134 -1.45 -6.99 -19.02
N PHE A 135 -2.39 -6.33 -19.71
CA PHE A 135 -3.52 -6.98 -20.37
C PHE A 135 -3.50 -6.65 -21.86
N GLU A 136 -3.43 -7.67 -22.70
CA GLU A 136 -3.53 -7.53 -24.15
C GLU A 136 -4.97 -7.79 -24.59
N TYR A 137 -5.42 -7.01 -25.56
CA TYR A 137 -6.74 -7.11 -26.17
C TYR A 137 -6.55 -7.40 -27.66
N ALA A 138 -7.29 -8.38 -28.19
CA ALA A 138 -7.29 -8.73 -29.61
C ALA A 138 -8.38 -7.96 -30.37
#